data_AF-A0A0F9E2V6-F1
#
_entry.id   AF-A0A0F9E2V6-F1
#
_cell.length_a   1.000
_cell.length_b   1.000
_cell.length_c   1.000
_cell.angle_alpha   90.00
_cell.angle_beta   90.00
_cell.angle_gamma   90.00
#
_symmetry.space_group_name_H-M   'P 1'
#
loop_
_entity.id
_entity.type
_entity.pdbx_description
1 polymer ?
#
loop_
_entity_poly.entity_id
_entity_poly.type
_entity_poly.pdbx_seq_one_letter_code
_entity_poly.pdbx_strand_id
1 'polypeptide(L)' 'MDEQSDYLTITEACAATGLSRKTIWRRIQLKRLQSFKLGTDMRYTYVLRSEVDRLISEPVGQ' A
#
# COMPACT_ATOMS: atom_id res chain seq x y z
N MET A 1 -9.73 -16.80 -12.01
CA MET A 1 -8.59 -17.31 -11.22
C MET A 1 -7.89 -16.05 -10.79
N ASP A 2 -8.38 -15.48 -9.70
CA ASP A 2 -7.95 -14.17 -9.24
C ASP A 2 -7.35 -14.41 -7.87
N GLU A 3 -6.14 -14.99 -7.88
CA GLU A 3 -5.21 -14.90 -6.75
C GLU A 3 -4.81 -13.43 -6.63
N GLN A 4 -5.76 -12.60 -6.18
CA GLN A 4 -5.47 -11.24 -5.78
C GLN A 4 -4.63 -11.37 -4.52
N SER A 5 -3.31 -11.36 -4.70
CA SER A 5 -2.35 -11.19 -3.62
C SER A 5 -2.92 -10.20 -2.62
N ASP A 6 -3.13 -10.66 -1.39
CA ASP A 6 -3.78 -9.88 -0.32
C ASP A 6 -2.97 -8.61 0.02
N TYR A 7 -1.74 -8.54 -0.52
CA TYR A 7 -0.75 -7.52 -0.31
C TYR A 7 -0.13 -7.04 -1.62
N LEU A 8 0.25 -5.76 -1.60
CA LEU A 8 0.92 -5.05 -2.68
C LEU A 8 2.28 -4.57 -2.19
N THR A 9 3.28 -4.55 -3.06
CA THR A 9 4.51 -3.81 -2.78
C THR A 9 4.26 -2.30 -2.78
N ILE A 10 5.18 -1.52 -2.19
CA ILE A 10 5.10 -0.04 -2.26
C ILE A 10 5.00 0.48 -3.70
N THR A 11 5.65 -0.19 -4.66
CA THR A 11 5.60 0.20 -6.07
C THR A 11 4.21 -0.06 -6.66
N GLU A 12 3.60 -1.20 -6.36
CA GLU A 12 2.24 -1.51 -6.82
C GLU A 12 1.20 -0.61 -6.15
N ALA A 13 1.32 -0.34 -4.85
CA ALA A 13 0.44 0.59 -4.14
C ALA A 13 0.53 2.01 -4.73
N CYS A 14 1.72 2.45 -5.14
CA CYS A 14 1.93 3.71 -5.85
C CYS A 14 1.19 3.73 -7.19
N ALA A 15 1.26 2.64 -7.97
CA ALA A 15 0.55 2.52 -9.24
C ALA A 15 -0.98 2.46 -9.06
N ALA A 16 -1.46 1.76 -8.04
CA ALA A 16 -2.89 1.61 -7.76
C ALA A 16 -3.53 2.92 -7.26
N THR A 17 -2.83 3.68 -6.42
CA THR A 17 -3.35 4.93 -5.84
C THR A 17 -3.04 6.17 -6.68
N GLY A 18 -2.09 6.08 -7.61
CA GLY A 18 -1.49 7.24 -8.28
C GLY A 18 -0.65 8.13 -7.36
N LEU A 19 -0.47 7.77 -6.09
CA LEU A 19 0.28 8.56 -5.11
C LEU A 19 1.77 8.25 -5.18
N SER A 20 2.62 9.26 -5.02
CA SER A 20 4.07 9.06 -4.94
C SER A 20 4.48 8.20 -3.73
N ARG A 21 5.61 7.47 -3.83
CA ARG A 21 6.15 6.67 -2.72
C ARG A 21 6.29 7.44 -1.41
N LYS A 22 6.67 8.73 -1.47
CA LYS A 22 6.78 9.58 -0.26
C LYS A 22 5.44 9.72 0.47
N THR A 23 4.35 9.83 -0.28
CA THR A 23 3.00 9.91 0.28
C THR A 23 2.59 8.58 0.90
N ILE A 24 2.88 7.46 0.23
CA ILE A 24 2.64 6.11 0.79
C ILE A 24 3.43 5.92 2.10
N TRP A 25 4.71 6.26 2.13
CA TRP A 25 5.53 6.21 3.34
C TRP A 25 4.99 7.10 4.46
N ARG A 26 4.53 8.31 4.13
CA ARG A 26 3.89 9.20 5.11
C ARG A 26 2.63 8.54 5.70
N ARG A 27 1.80 7.89 4.88
CA ARG A 27 0.60 7.17 5.35
C ARG A 27 0.95 6.00 6.26
N ILE A 28 2.02 5.27 5.94
CA ILE A 28 2.57 4.21 6.82
C ILE A 28 3.01 4.81 8.16
N GLN A 29 3.78 5.90 8.15
CA GLN A 29 4.22 6.59 9.37
C GLN A 29 3.07 7.12 10.21
N LEU A 30 2.00 7.61 9.56
CA LEU A 30 0.76 8.04 10.21
C LEU A 30 -0.12 6.88 10.69
N LYS A 31 0.35 5.62 10.60
CA LYS A 31 -0.40 4.40 10.94
C LYS A 31 -1.74 4.28 10.20
N ARG A 32 -1.86 4.93 9.04
CA ARG A 32 -3.03 4.84 8.13
C ARG A 32 -2.87 3.74 7.08
N LEU A 33 -1.70 3.12 7.01
CA LEU A 33 -1.45 2.02 6.11
C LEU A 33 -0.52 1.03 6.81
N GLN A 34 -0.99 -0.19 7.02
CA GLN A 34 -0.17 -1.23 7.63
C GLN A 34 0.86 -1.76 6.63
N SER A 35 2.13 -1.77 7.04
CA SER A 35 3.23 -2.29 6.24
C SER A 35 3.92 -3.46 6.93
N PHE A 36 4.34 -4.46 6.17
CA PHE A 36 5.09 -5.60 6.65
C PHE A 36 6.14 -6.04 5.63
N LYS A 37 7.12 -6.83 6.07
CA LYS A 37 8.08 -7.50 5.19
C LYS A 37 7.60 -8.94 5.02
N LEU A 38 7.55 -9.42 3.78
CA LEU A 38 7.08 -10.77 3.46
C LEU A 38 8.20 -11.54 2.76
N GLY A 39 8.30 -12.83 3.06
CA GLY A 39 9.21 -13.77 2.40
C GLY A 39 10.61 -13.87 3.01
N THR A 40 11.40 -14.80 2.48
CA THR A 40 12.81 -15.03 2.85
C THR A 40 13.70 -13.86 2.45
N ASP A 41 13.31 -13.14 1.38
CA ASP A 41 13.99 -11.94 0.92
C ASP A 41 13.27 -10.69 1.47
N MET A 42 13.67 -10.27 2.67
CA MET A 42 13.13 -9.11 3.40
C MET A 42 13.43 -7.75 2.75
N ARG A 43 13.73 -7.71 1.44
CA ARG A 43 14.10 -6.50 0.70
C ARG A 43 12.91 -5.61 0.39
N TYR A 44 11.73 -6.18 0.22
CA TYR A 44 10.52 -5.44 -0.14
C TYR A 44 9.61 -5.22 1.06
N THR A 45 9.01 -4.02 1.09
CA THR A 45 7.94 -3.69 2.02
C THR A 45 6.61 -3.86 1.30
N TYR A 46 5.72 -4.61 1.93
CA TYR A 46 4.39 -4.93 1.47
C TYR A 46 3.36 -4.22 2.32
N VAL A 47 2.21 -3.94 1.73
CA VAL A 47 1.08 -3.25 2.34
C VAL A 47 -0.21 -3.98 1.97
N LEU A 48 -1.20 -3.98 2.86
CA LEU A 48 -2.47 -4.68 2.60
C LEU A 48 -3.23 -3.99 1.47
N ARG A 49 -3.70 -4.78 0.49
CA ARG A 49 -4.46 -4.26 -0.64
C ARG A 49 -5.76 -3.60 -0.19
N SER A 50 -6.45 -4.16 0.79
CA SER A 50 -7.66 -3.56 1.38
C SER A 50 -7.41 -2.16 1.96
N GLU A 51 -6.25 -1.93 2.57
CA GLU A 51 -5.90 -0.60 3.10
C GLU A 51 -5.58 0.39 1.97
N VAL A 52 -4.92 -0.09 0.92
CA VAL A 52 -4.66 0.70 -0.29
C VAL A 52 -5.97 1.07 -0.99
N ASP A 53 -6.92 0.15 -1.09
CA ASP A 53 -8.24 0.38 -1.68
C ASP A 53 -9.04 1.43 -0.88
N ARG A 54 -9.01 1.33 0.45
CA ARG A 54 -9.56 2.37 1.35
C ARG A 54 -8.95 3.75 1.10
N LEU A 55 -7.65 3.83 0.83
CA LEU A 55 -7.01 5.12 0.50
C LEU A 55 -7.49 5.71 -0.82
N ILE A 56 -7.89 4.88 -1.79
CA ILE A 56 -8.47 5.32 -3.06
C ILE A 56 -9.92 5.76 -2.83
N SER A 57 -10.65 5.03 -1.99
CA SER A 57 -12.06 5.30 -1.68
C SER A 57 -12.26 6.46 -0.70
N GLU A 58 -11.25 6.84 0.09
CA GLU A 58 -11.28 8.09 0.87
C GLU A 58 -10.98 9.25 -0.07
N PRO A 59 -11.99 10.05 -0.49
CA PRO A 59 -11.70 11.28 -1.22
C PRO A 59 -10.80 12.13 -0.32
N VAL A 60 -9.61 12.48 -0.84
CA VAL A 60 -8.87 13.60 -0.27
C VAL A 60 -9.87 14.76 -0.25
N GLY A 61 -10.17 15.30 0.94
CA GLY A 61 -11.15 16.36 1.08
C GLY A 61 -10.90 17.43 0.02
N GLN A 62 -11.99 17.76 -0.70
CA GLN A 62 -12.07 18.88 -1.63
C GLN A 62 -11.54 20.17 -1.02
#